data_AF-A0A944GJS8-F1
#
_entry.id   AF-A0A944GJS8-F1
#
_cell.length_a   1.000
_cell.length_b   1.000
_cell.length_c   1.000
_cell.angle_alpha   90.00
_cell.angle_beta   90.00
_cell.angle_gamma   90.00
#
_symmetry.space_group_name_H-M   'P 1'
#
loop_
_entity.id
_entity.type
_entity.pdbx_description
1 polymer ?
#
loop_
_entity_poly.entity_id
_entity_poly.type
_entity_poly.pdbx_seq_one_letter_code
_entity_poly.pdbx_strand_id
1 'polypeptide(L)'
;AMLVSLGAGARTQVVTVSKLKGELTANLRGIFKGLNCSDMVIINFDKPGKYVLKGTVECNSNIEIKGVGNKKVTIVLDKGSDADGFKAFTDDTFIKAAGTRERPITVSIHDVAINLKQHKGIWWENTAMFGVKIYHANKVDICRVNSYADNAIFTNFDLRVCSNIIFKNCNITNYNNCMAGGNLWIRGEACNVYIADNTFRKYGNDEIFGIFEATVDAHTNRLAHVARENISVSNNKFIYGSEDGRCDIFNDVLVSFNTAGGNITAKNYGCHNKYVAFTNNRFEINSLCRKTLNIGFSEEDTQEDISIVGNEFENNRVDTDEKYYHQDIFIIDKSQKRTPVYFCANTINNHMPVVNKFGTTGNAIALLRGGNIQMEDNVINDHAPSSPLANEELGTTLLWCGEQGGKATLIGNEATGMKLLATVSDGAGIDSFTIIAYDNRFEGDTRIYCNKVRRLNLLFNRNTFFSSNMNFFLQEFATEGALVFKNNEVHAQNGQLMTHWSSTPTSAMRFNTLEVTGNTFYGTKGEKDVLRNITNVKHRDVSGNIYYQR
;
A
#
# COMPACT_ATOMS: atom_id res chain seq x y z
N ALA A 1 0.74 56.50 27.12
CA ALA A 1 1.95 55.79 26.70
C ALA A 1 1.55 54.39 26.22
N MET A 2 1.50 54.17 24.90
CA MET A 2 1.39 52.82 24.35
C MET A 2 2.73 52.12 24.63
N LEU A 3 2.73 51.13 25.52
CA LEU A 3 3.84 50.19 25.61
C LEU A 3 3.78 49.32 24.35
N VAL A 4 4.58 49.69 23.37
CA VAL A 4 4.97 48.80 22.28
C VAL A 4 5.77 47.68 22.95
N SER A 5 5.18 46.48 23.06
CA SER A 5 5.97 45.28 23.33
C SER A 5 6.87 45.05 22.11
N LEU A 6 8.11 45.52 22.21
CA LEU A 6 9.19 45.12 21.33
C LEU A 6 9.25 43.59 21.40
N GLY A 7 8.79 42.93 20.34
CA GLY A 7 8.86 41.48 20.22
C GLY A 7 10.30 41.05 20.42
N ALA A 8 10.54 40.20 21.42
CA ALA A 8 11.83 39.54 21.56
C ALA A 8 12.14 38.82 20.24
N GLY A 9 13.24 39.19 19.59
CA GLY A 9 13.64 38.59 18.32
C GLY A 9 13.80 37.08 18.46
N ALA A 10 13.48 36.35 17.39
CA ALA A 10 13.71 34.91 17.32
C ALA A 10 15.16 34.59 17.70
N ARG A 11 15.35 33.74 18.71
CA ARG A 11 16.70 33.34 19.16
C ARG A 11 17.06 31.95 18.66
N THR A 12 18.35 31.74 18.41
CA THR A 12 18.91 30.40 18.16
C THR A 12 19.67 29.93 19.40
N GLN A 13 19.28 28.80 19.96
CA GLN A 13 19.95 28.17 21.09
C GLN A 13 20.66 26.88 20.64
N VAL A 14 21.99 26.86 20.81
CA VAL A 14 22.81 25.68 20.47
C VAL A 14 23.11 24.89 21.74
N VAL A 15 22.69 23.63 21.77
CA VAL A 15 22.89 22.68 22.87
C VAL A 15 23.99 21.70 22.46
N THR A 16 25.19 21.84 23.04
CA THR A 16 26.27 20.85 22.87
C THR A 16 26.09 19.76 23.93
N VAL A 17 25.66 18.57 23.50
CA VAL A 17 25.23 17.51 24.44
C VAL A 17 26.37 17.06 25.34
N SER A 18 27.62 17.01 24.87
CA SER A 18 28.77 16.62 25.70
C SER A 18 29.09 17.59 26.85
N LYS A 19 28.51 18.80 26.85
CA LYS A 19 28.66 19.81 27.91
C LYS A 19 27.55 19.77 28.95
N LEU A 20 26.48 19.03 28.71
CA LEU A 20 25.37 18.89 29.67
C LEU A 20 25.82 18.05 30.86
N LYS A 21 25.38 18.46 32.06
CA LYS A 21 25.58 17.69 33.30
C LYS A 21 24.24 17.12 33.74
N GLY A 22 24.24 15.88 34.22
CA GLY A 22 23.02 15.20 34.69
C GLY A 22 22.27 14.47 33.58
N GLU A 23 20.99 14.19 33.84
CA GLU A 23 20.14 13.39 32.97
C GLU A 23 19.67 14.19 31.73
N LEU A 24 19.74 13.59 30.54
CA LEU A 24 19.53 14.30 29.28
C LEU A 24 18.09 14.78 29.09
N THR A 25 17.10 13.95 29.44
CA THR A 25 15.67 14.27 29.31
C THR A 25 15.31 15.51 30.11
N ALA A 26 15.75 15.58 31.37
CA ALA A 26 15.54 16.72 32.27
C ALA A 26 16.20 18.00 31.75
N ASN A 27 17.44 17.90 31.25
CA ASN A 27 18.15 19.04 30.65
C ASN A 27 17.39 19.58 29.43
N LEU A 28 16.99 18.69 28.50
CA LEU A 28 16.25 19.10 27.30
C LEU A 28 14.89 19.71 27.64
N ARG A 29 14.13 19.12 28.58
CA ARG A 29 12.87 19.71 29.08
C ARG A 29 13.09 21.10 29.66
N GLY A 30 14.15 21.30 30.44
CA GLY A 30 14.50 22.61 31.00
C GLY A 30 14.79 23.65 29.92
N ILE A 31 15.54 23.26 28.88
CA ILE A 31 15.86 24.10 27.73
C ILE A 31 14.59 24.48 26.96
N PHE A 32 13.75 23.49 26.62
CA PHE A 32 12.57 23.71 25.79
C PHE A 32 11.49 24.56 26.45
N LYS A 33 11.33 24.51 27.78
CA LYS A 33 10.35 25.33 28.52
C LYS A 33 10.49 26.84 28.27
N GLY A 34 11.69 27.31 27.93
CA GLY A 34 11.94 28.72 27.67
C GLY A 34 11.66 29.15 26.23
N LEU A 35 11.49 28.22 25.30
CA LEU A 35 11.43 28.52 23.87
C LEU A 35 10.00 28.74 23.40
N ASN A 36 9.85 29.63 22.42
CA ASN A 36 8.57 29.87 21.73
C ASN A 36 8.65 29.42 20.25
N CYS A 37 7.54 29.42 19.53
CA CYS A 37 7.45 28.90 18.16
C CYS A 37 8.36 29.57 17.10
N SER A 38 8.81 30.81 17.31
CA SER A 38 9.75 31.47 16.39
C SER A 38 11.22 31.18 16.72
N ASP A 39 11.52 30.64 17.89
CA ASP A 39 12.88 30.28 18.28
C ASP A 39 13.38 29.06 17.50
N MET A 40 14.70 28.87 17.49
CA MET A 40 15.38 27.68 16.96
C MET A 40 16.23 27.04 18.05
N VAL A 41 16.15 25.72 18.17
CA VAL A 41 17.06 24.93 19.00
C VAL A 41 17.84 23.93 18.16
N ILE A 42 19.16 23.91 18.36
CA ILE A 42 20.06 22.97 17.71
C ILE A 42 20.63 22.04 18.77
N ILE A 43 20.24 20.77 18.75
CA ILE A 43 20.76 19.72 19.61
C ILE A 43 21.91 19.05 18.89
N ASN A 44 23.14 19.34 19.31
CA ASN A 44 24.36 18.86 18.72
C ASN A 44 24.96 17.72 19.56
N PHE A 45 24.78 16.49 19.11
CA PHE A 45 25.48 15.30 19.61
C PHE A 45 26.89 15.26 19.02
N ASP A 46 27.77 16.07 19.63
CA ASP A 46 29.10 16.43 19.14
C ASP A 46 30.16 15.33 19.30
N LYS A 47 29.82 14.21 19.95
CA LYS A 47 30.73 13.08 20.16
C LYS A 47 30.02 11.74 19.89
N PRO A 48 30.75 10.70 19.46
CA PRO A 48 30.21 9.35 19.43
C PRO A 48 29.76 8.91 20.84
N GLY A 49 28.66 8.17 20.92
CA GLY A 49 28.14 7.71 22.20
C GLY A 49 26.69 7.26 22.18
N LYS A 50 26.26 6.74 23.33
CA LYS A 50 24.86 6.39 23.62
C LYS A 50 24.29 7.42 24.60
N TYR A 51 23.17 8.02 24.23
CA TYR A 51 22.51 9.10 24.95
C TYR A 51 21.09 8.70 25.27
N VAL A 52 20.75 8.57 26.56
CA VAL A 52 19.47 7.99 26.96
C VAL A 52 18.42 9.08 27.13
N LEU A 53 17.26 8.92 26.49
CA LEU A 53 16.03 9.66 26.79
C LEU A 53 15.08 8.76 27.57
N LYS A 54 14.68 9.20 28.76
CA LYS A 54 13.79 8.49 29.70
C LYS A 54 12.40 9.10 29.66
N GLY A 55 11.75 8.98 28.50
CA GLY A 55 10.40 9.49 28.22
C GLY A 55 10.37 10.79 27.41
N THR A 56 9.27 11.53 27.48
CA THR A 56 8.93 12.61 26.52
C THR A 56 9.81 13.85 26.67
N VAL A 57 10.36 14.35 25.56
CA VAL A 57 10.83 15.73 25.41
C VAL A 57 9.99 16.43 24.36
N GLU A 58 9.46 17.61 24.71
CA GLU A 58 8.51 18.35 23.86
C GLU A 58 9.06 19.73 23.54
N CYS A 59 9.18 20.02 22.25
CA CYS A 59 9.68 21.28 21.71
C CYS A 59 8.58 21.94 20.87
N ASN A 60 8.22 23.16 21.23
CA ASN A 60 7.20 23.95 20.53
C ASN A 60 7.83 25.03 19.62
N SER A 61 9.00 24.73 19.05
CA SER A 61 9.88 25.65 18.33
C SER A 61 10.53 24.96 17.13
N ASN A 62 11.21 25.72 16.27
CA ASN A 62 12.06 25.12 15.24
C ASN A 62 13.15 24.28 15.90
N ILE A 63 13.43 23.09 15.36
CA ILE A 63 14.38 22.16 15.97
C ILE A 63 15.26 21.47 14.93
N GLU A 64 16.56 21.45 15.20
CA GLU A 64 17.55 20.64 14.49
C GLU A 64 18.19 19.66 15.48
N ILE A 65 18.11 18.36 15.18
CA ILE A 65 18.80 17.31 15.92
C ILE A 65 19.90 16.74 15.03
N LYS A 66 21.15 16.92 15.42
CA LYS A 66 22.30 16.47 14.63
C LYS A 66 23.33 15.69 15.43
N GLY A 67 23.95 14.71 14.77
CA GLY A 67 25.06 13.96 15.32
C GLY A 67 26.26 13.92 14.39
N VAL A 68 27.36 13.36 14.90
CA VAL A 68 28.59 13.14 14.12
C VAL A 68 28.52 11.90 13.20
N GLY A 69 27.35 11.27 13.06
CA GLY A 69 27.08 10.13 12.19
C GLY A 69 26.11 9.11 12.79
N ASN A 70 25.21 8.57 11.97
CA ASN A 70 24.16 7.62 12.38
C ASN A 70 24.64 6.23 12.82
N LYS A 71 25.92 5.92 12.62
CA LYS A 71 26.60 4.74 13.17
C LYS A 71 27.42 5.05 14.43
N LYS A 72 27.53 6.33 14.80
CA LYS A 72 28.40 6.82 15.89
C LYS A 72 27.60 7.37 17.07
N VAL A 73 26.46 7.99 16.81
CA VAL A 73 25.55 8.53 17.84
C VAL A 73 24.30 7.69 17.90
N THR A 74 23.92 7.26 19.11
CA THR A 74 22.64 6.59 19.36
C THR A 74 21.90 7.27 20.48
N ILE A 75 20.72 7.79 20.17
CA ILE A 75 19.70 8.22 21.14
C ILE A 75 18.93 6.95 21.53
N VAL A 76 19.05 6.54 22.79
CA VAL A 76 18.41 5.34 23.34
C VAL A 76 17.12 5.76 24.03
N LEU A 77 16.00 5.27 23.52
CA LEU A 77 14.67 5.53 24.05
C LEU A 77 14.35 4.51 25.14
N ASP A 78 14.33 4.94 26.40
CA ASP A 78 14.06 4.12 27.58
C ASP A 78 12.71 4.50 28.17
N LYS A 79 11.82 3.52 28.41
CA LYS A 79 10.50 3.76 29.00
C LYS A 79 10.56 4.57 30.30
N GLY A 80 11.70 4.57 30.99
CA GLY A 80 11.87 5.33 32.22
C GLY A 80 10.96 4.82 33.34
N SER A 81 10.85 5.61 34.39
CA SER A 81 9.92 5.36 35.50
C SER A 81 9.51 6.70 36.09
N ASP A 82 8.26 6.80 36.52
CA ASP A 82 7.82 7.96 37.28
C ASP A 82 8.52 7.97 38.64
N ALA A 83 8.92 9.16 39.10
CA ALA A 83 9.53 9.40 40.40
C ALA A 83 9.08 10.77 40.93
N ASP A 84 9.35 11.09 42.19
CA ASP A 84 8.88 12.33 42.84
C ASP A 84 9.19 13.58 41.98
N GLY A 85 8.14 14.18 41.42
CA GLY A 85 8.22 15.36 40.56
C GLY A 85 8.68 15.12 39.10
N PHE A 86 8.99 13.88 38.71
CA PHE A 86 9.39 13.49 37.35
C PHE A 86 8.42 12.47 36.75
N LYS A 87 7.58 12.91 35.81
CA LYS A 87 6.78 12.04 34.97
C LYS A 87 7.57 11.63 33.73
N ALA A 88 7.76 10.34 33.48
CA ALA A 88 8.52 9.86 32.32
C ALA A 88 7.83 10.30 31.01
N PHE A 89 6.54 10.00 30.85
CA PHE A 89 5.79 10.37 29.65
C PHE A 89 4.78 11.48 29.93
N THR A 90 4.94 12.61 29.23
CA THR A 90 3.93 13.70 29.20
C THR A 90 3.00 13.58 27.99
N ASP A 91 3.41 12.78 27.00
CA ASP A 91 2.66 12.42 25.79
C ASP A 91 3.02 10.96 25.43
N ASP A 92 2.34 10.38 24.44
CA ASP A 92 2.60 9.01 23.94
C ASP A 92 3.87 8.90 23.07
N THR A 93 4.82 9.83 23.20
CA THR A 93 6.05 9.87 22.40
C THR A 93 7.29 10.22 23.21
N PHE A 94 8.47 9.85 22.70
CA PHE A 94 9.76 10.25 23.24
C PHE A 94 10.19 11.64 22.78
N ILE A 95 10.05 11.96 21.49
CA ILE A 95 10.44 13.25 20.93
C ILE A 95 9.23 13.85 20.24
N LYS A 96 8.70 14.94 20.80
CA LYS A 96 7.62 15.72 20.20
C LYS A 96 8.16 17.07 19.71
N ALA A 97 7.93 17.37 18.44
CA ALA A 97 8.10 18.71 17.88
C ALA A 97 6.73 19.20 17.39
N ALA A 98 6.21 20.28 17.96
CA ALA A 98 4.86 20.74 17.68
C ALA A 98 4.78 22.24 17.37
N GLY A 99 4.34 22.58 16.16
CA GLY A 99 3.89 23.92 15.80
C GLY A 99 2.39 24.09 16.00
N THR A 100 1.82 25.15 15.46
CA THR A 100 0.37 25.27 15.25
C THR A 100 0.07 25.51 13.79
N ARG A 101 -1.21 25.41 13.39
CA ARG A 101 -1.62 25.71 12.02
C ARG A 101 -1.24 27.13 11.60
N GLU A 102 -1.35 28.09 12.51
CA GLU A 102 -1.03 29.51 12.28
C GLU A 102 0.48 29.79 12.37
N ARG A 103 1.22 28.92 13.06
CA ARG A 103 2.67 29.07 13.29
C ARG A 103 3.36 27.72 13.15
N PRO A 104 3.47 27.20 11.91
CA PRO A 104 4.12 25.94 11.68
C PRO A 104 5.62 26.05 11.97
N ILE A 105 6.22 24.96 12.44
CA ILE A 105 7.66 24.89 12.75
C ILE A 105 8.44 24.20 11.63
N THR A 106 9.76 24.33 11.70
CA THR A 106 10.72 23.55 10.91
C THR A 106 11.38 22.50 11.77
N VAL A 107 11.51 21.28 11.25
CA VAL A 107 12.15 20.16 11.95
C VAL A 107 13.21 19.54 11.05
N SER A 108 14.41 19.36 11.59
CA SER A 108 15.47 18.61 10.93
C SER A 108 16.10 17.59 11.88
N ILE A 109 16.29 16.36 11.41
CA ILE A 109 16.94 15.28 12.16
C ILE A 109 17.93 14.59 11.22
N HIS A 110 19.22 14.62 11.56
CA HIS A 110 20.20 13.99 10.70
C HIS A 110 21.42 13.43 11.43
N ASP A 111 22.05 12.42 10.82
CA ASP A 111 23.32 11.85 11.28
C ASP A 111 23.28 11.27 12.70
N VAL A 112 22.15 10.66 13.08
CA VAL A 112 21.91 10.01 14.38
C VAL A 112 21.20 8.66 14.22
N ALA A 113 21.35 7.80 15.21
CA ALA A 113 20.44 6.67 15.42
C ALA A 113 19.45 6.98 16.55
N ILE A 114 18.19 6.56 16.43
CA ILE A 114 17.15 6.69 17.45
C ILE A 114 16.55 5.31 17.70
N ASN A 115 16.97 4.65 18.78
CA ASN A 115 16.65 3.24 19.01
C ASN A 115 15.87 3.05 20.31
N LEU A 116 14.80 2.25 20.25
CA LEU A 116 14.19 1.71 21.44
C LEU A 116 15.21 0.85 22.20
N LYS A 117 15.28 1.05 23.52
CA LYS A 117 16.15 0.27 24.39
C LYS A 117 15.78 -1.21 24.29
N GLN A 118 16.77 -2.08 24.18
CA GLN A 118 16.52 -3.53 24.21
C GLN A 118 15.87 -3.95 25.53
N HIS A 119 14.85 -4.81 25.43
CA HIS A 119 14.12 -5.34 26.57
C HIS A 119 13.57 -6.75 26.27
N LYS A 120 13.09 -7.42 27.32
CA LYS A 120 12.37 -8.69 27.23
C LYS A 120 10.86 -8.44 27.32
N GLY A 121 10.09 -9.25 26.61
CA GLY A 121 8.62 -9.15 26.56
C GLY A 121 8.13 -7.93 25.80
N ILE A 122 6.82 -7.84 25.64
CA ILE A 122 6.19 -6.75 24.89
C ILE A 122 6.09 -5.49 25.77
N TRP A 123 6.60 -4.35 25.30
CA TRP A 123 6.36 -3.06 25.94
C TRP A 123 5.07 -2.42 25.42
N TRP A 124 4.29 -1.87 26.36
CA TRP A 124 3.03 -1.15 26.13
C TRP A 124 1.94 -1.97 25.41
N GLU A 125 1.63 -3.16 25.93
CA GLU A 125 0.65 -4.12 25.35
C GLU A 125 -0.75 -3.54 25.05
N ASN A 126 -1.13 -2.40 25.65
CA ASN A 126 -2.43 -1.76 25.45
C ASN A 126 -2.36 -0.30 24.98
N THR A 127 -1.17 0.22 24.63
CA THR A 127 -1.02 1.64 24.26
C THR A 127 0.08 1.82 23.23
N ALA A 128 -0.26 2.40 22.08
CA ALA A 128 0.73 2.71 21.06
C ALA A 128 1.63 3.87 21.50
N MET A 129 2.93 3.68 21.37
CA MET A 129 3.95 4.68 21.67
C MET A 129 4.72 5.07 20.41
N PHE A 130 5.37 6.23 20.43
CA PHE A 130 6.01 6.79 19.24
C PHE A 130 7.43 7.26 19.51
N GLY A 131 8.37 6.99 18.61
CA GLY A 131 9.74 7.48 18.73
C GLY A 131 9.81 8.98 18.54
N VAL A 132 9.33 9.44 17.39
CA VAL A 132 9.28 10.86 17.02
C VAL A 132 7.89 11.19 16.52
N LYS A 133 7.28 12.23 17.11
CA LYS A 133 6.09 12.88 16.57
C LYS A 133 6.38 14.30 16.14
N ILE A 134 5.90 14.65 14.96
CA ILE A 134 5.98 16.00 14.41
C ILE A 134 4.57 16.47 14.08
N TYR A 135 4.18 17.61 14.65
CA TYR A 135 2.88 18.23 14.48
C TYR A 135 3.03 19.59 13.82
N HIS A 136 2.24 19.87 12.79
CA HIS A 136 2.16 21.21 12.15
C HIS A 136 3.54 21.76 11.77
N ALA A 137 4.23 21.06 10.87
CA ALA A 137 5.51 21.49 10.33
C ALA A 137 5.40 21.83 8.84
N ASN A 138 5.96 22.98 8.43
CA ASN A 138 6.00 23.39 7.02
C ASN A 138 7.33 23.02 6.33
N LYS A 139 8.25 22.39 7.07
CA LYS A 139 9.46 21.77 6.56
C LYS A 139 9.89 20.66 7.51
N VAL A 140 10.07 19.45 6.99
CA VAL A 140 10.59 18.30 7.73
C VAL A 140 11.73 17.71 6.93
N ASP A 141 12.94 17.65 7.49
CA ASP A 141 14.12 17.08 6.84
C ASP A 141 14.75 16.00 7.72
N ILE A 142 14.48 14.73 7.39
CA ILE A 142 15.00 13.56 8.08
C ILE A 142 15.97 12.84 7.14
N CYS A 143 17.26 12.96 7.42
CA CYS A 143 18.33 12.52 6.52
C CYS A 143 19.36 11.66 7.24
N ARG A 144 19.73 10.51 6.67
CA ARG A 144 20.78 9.65 7.23
C ARG A 144 20.48 9.30 8.68
N VAL A 145 19.26 8.85 8.96
CA VAL A 145 18.83 8.43 10.30
C VAL A 145 18.67 6.92 10.34
N ASN A 146 19.18 6.31 11.41
CA ASN A 146 18.87 4.93 11.73
C ASN A 146 17.84 4.88 12.84
N SER A 147 16.91 3.94 12.82
CA SER A 147 16.03 3.70 13.96
C SER A 147 15.72 2.22 14.08
N TYR A 148 15.66 1.74 15.32
CA TYR A 148 15.36 0.35 15.63
C TYR A 148 14.33 0.28 16.77
N ALA A 149 13.29 -0.52 16.58
CA ALA A 149 12.33 -0.88 17.61
C ALA A 149 12.00 -2.37 17.49
N ASP A 150 11.71 -3.02 18.63
CA ASP A 150 11.42 -4.45 18.71
C ASP A 150 10.54 -4.73 19.94
N ASN A 151 9.65 -5.71 19.84
CA ASN A 151 8.75 -6.16 20.91
C ASN A 151 7.92 -5.04 21.58
N ALA A 152 7.40 -4.06 20.85
CA ALA A 152 6.65 -2.96 21.46
C ALA A 152 5.55 -2.45 20.56
N ILE A 153 4.38 -2.08 21.10
CA ILE A 153 3.38 -1.34 20.31
C ILE A 153 3.93 0.06 20.03
N PHE A 154 4.64 0.19 18.92
CA PHE A 154 5.53 1.32 18.70
C PHE A 154 5.60 1.73 17.23
N THR A 155 5.60 3.03 16.97
CA THR A 155 5.87 3.60 15.65
C THR A 155 7.11 4.48 15.67
N ASN A 156 8.07 4.29 14.76
CA ASN A 156 9.33 5.06 14.79
C ASN A 156 9.08 6.56 14.54
N PHE A 157 8.33 6.89 13.48
CA PHE A 157 8.02 8.26 13.08
C PHE A 157 6.54 8.44 12.75
N ASP A 158 5.93 9.49 13.29
CA ASP A 158 4.54 9.88 13.02
C ASP A 158 4.47 11.39 12.76
N LEU A 159 4.22 11.75 11.51
CA LEU A 159 4.17 13.13 11.02
C LEU A 159 2.70 13.50 10.81
N ARG A 160 2.21 14.56 11.45
CA ARG A 160 0.80 14.96 11.37
C ARG A 160 0.66 16.38 10.88
N VAL A 161 -0.09 16.56 9.79
CA VAL A 161 -0.34 17.86 9.15
C VAL A 161 1.00 18.54 8.84
N CYS A 162 1.79 17.92 7.98
CA CYS A 162 3.17 18.30 7.69
C CYS A 162 3.40 18.43 6.18
N SER A 163 4.14 19.45 5.75
CA SER A 163 4.45 19.70 4.34
C SER A 163 5.94 19.94 4.11
N ASN A 164 6.36 19.86 2.85
CA ASN A 164 7.77 19.94 2.42
C ASN A 164 8.63 18.92 3.20
N ILE A 165 8.21 17.66 3.12
CA ILE A 165 8.83 16.54 3.82
C ILE A 165 9.92 15.94 2.93
N ILE A 166 11.13 15.83 3.46
CA ILE A 166 12.24 15.05 2.90
C ILE A 166 12.59 13.96 3.91
N PHE A 167 12.50 12.71 3.50
CA PHE A 167 12.92 11.55 4.29
C PHE A 167 13.81 10.66 3.44
N LYS A 168 15.14 10.72 3.65
CA LYS A 168 16.07 10.04 2.76
C LYS A 168 17.32 9.45 3.40
N ASN A 169 17.85 8.41 2.76
CA ASN A 169 19.06 7.70 3.19
C ASN A 169 18.95 7.13 4.61
N CYS A 170 17.75 6.73 5.02
CA CYS A 170 17.46 6.21 6.36
C CYS A 170 17.37 4.68 6.37
N ASN A 171 17.65 4.08 7.53
CA ASN A 171 17.41 2.67 7.80
C ASN A 171 16.53 2.51 9.04
N ILE A 172 15.26 2.18 8.82
CA ILE A 172 14.25 2.14 9.88
C ILE A 172 13.75 0.70 10.04
N THR A 173 13.97 0.13 11.22
CA THR A 173 13.56 -1.23 11.57
C THR A 173 12.53 -1.19 12.69
N ASN A 174 11.46 -1.96 12.53
CA ASN A 174 10.43 -2.17 13.54
C ASN A 174 9.97 -3.63 13.56
N TYR A 175 10.48 -4.39 14.51
CA TYR A 175 10.08 -5.77 14.77
C TYR A 175 9.15 -5.83 15.97
N ASN A 176 8.05 -5.07 15.95
CA ASN A 176 7.18 -4.95 17.12
C ASN A 176 6.59 -6.26 17.65
N ASN A 177 6.52 -7.32 16.82
CA ASN A 177 6.01 -8.63 17.21
C ASN A 177 4.63 -8.57 17.88
N CYS A 178 3.78 -7.64 17.42
CA CYS A 178 2.49 -7.36 18.03
C CYS A 178 1.46 -6.89 16.98
N MET A 179 0.29 -6.47 17.45
CA MET A 179 -0.86 -6.12 16.59
C MET A 179 -0.82 -4.70 16.02
N ALA A 180 0.05 -3.80 16.50
CA ALA A 180 0.07 -2.41 16.05
C ALA A 180 1.45 -1.75 16.13
N GLY A 181 1.69 -0.80 15.21
CA GLY A 181 2.92 -0.01 15.13
C GLY A 181 3.55 -0.07 13.74
N GLY A 182 4.32 0.96 13.39
CA GLY A 182 4.87 1.11 12.04
C GLY A 182 6.25 1.77 11.97
N ASN A 183 6.80 1.94 10.76
CA ASN A 183 8.04 2.71 10.62
C ASN A 183 7.76 4.20 10.43
N LEU A 184 6.97 4.55 9.43
CA LEU A 184 6.68 5.95 9.10
C LEU A 184 5.21 6.14 8.76
N TRP A 185 4.54 6.96 9.55
CA TRP A 185 3.17 7.39 9.28
C TRP A 185 3.11 8.88 8.99
N ILE A 186 2.37 9.25 7.95
CA ILE A 186 2.06 10.63 7.56
C ILE A 186 0.54 10.77 7.62
N ARG A 187 0.05 11.65 8.50
CA ARG A 187 -1.37 11.79 8.79
C ARG A 187 -1.90 13.18 8.45
N GLY A 188 -3.09 13.24 7.85
CA GLY A 188 -3.74 14.49 7.53
C GLY A 188 -3.25 15.13 6.24
N GLU A 189 -3.29 16.46 6.21
CA GLU A 189 -2.78 17.29 5.11
C GLU A 189 -1.27 17.07 4.93
N ALA A 190 -0.84 16.78 3.70
CA ALA A 190 0.55 16.54 3.37
C ALA A 190 0.87 16.95 1.93
N CYS A 191 1.65 18.01 1.76
CA CYS A 191 2.03 18.52 0.44
C CYS A 191 3.55 18.52 0.27
N ASN A 192 4.02 18.21 -0.94
CA ASN A 192 5.44 18.16 -1.31
C ASN A 192 6.22 17.18 -0.44
N VAL A 193 5.97 15.89 -0.65
CA VAL A 193 6.56 14.79 0.13
C VAL A 193 7.53 14.03 -0.74
N TYR A 194 8.78 13.87 -0.28
CA TYR A 194 9.83 13.13 -0.96
C TYR A 194 10.45 12.11 0.00
N ILE A 195 10.13 10.83 -0.21
CA ILE A 195 10.63 9.69 0.56
C ILE A 195 11.50 8.84 -0.37
N ALA A 196 12.83 8.87 -0.20
CA ALA A 196 13.72 8.19 -1.13
C ALA A 196 14.99 7.58 -0.54
N ASP A 197 15.49 6.54 -1.21
CA ASP A 197 16.76 5.87 -0.88
C ASP A 197 16.79 5.35 0.56
N ASN A 198 15.65 4.89 1.08
CA ASN A 198 15.54 4.33 2.42
C ASN A 198 15.47 2.80 2.40
N THR A 199 15.82 2.20 3.52
CA THR A 199 15.44 0.81 3.82
C THR A 199 14.51 0.79 5.02
N PHE A 200 13.32 0.22 4.83
CA PHE A 200 12.36 -0.05 5.88
C PHE A 200 12.30 -1.55 6.14
N ARG A 201 12.31 -1.97 7.41
CA ARG A 201 12.17 -3.38 7.82
C ARG A 201 11.05 -3.51 8.84
N LYS A 202 10.13 -4.45 8.60
CA LYS A 202 8.99 -4.71 9.48
C LYS A 202 8.79 -6.20 9.71
N TYR A 203 8.46 -6.54 10.96
CA TYR A 203 7.85 -7.80 11.34
C TYR A 203 6.72 -7.52 12.34
N GLY A 204 5.65 -8.32 12.29
CA GLY A 204 4.38 -8.07 13.01
C GLY A 204 3.47 -7.06 12.30
N ASN A 205 2.34 -6.72 12.90
CA ASN A 205 1.39 -5.72 12.39
C ASN A 205 1.68 -4.36 13.04
N ASP A 206 1.52 -3.17 12.47
CA ASP A 206 0.71 -2.69 11.35
C ASP A 206 1.61 -2.17 10.21
N GLU A 207 1.28 -1.08 9.52
CA GLU A 207 1.98 -0.64 8.31
C GLU A 207 3.49 -0.38 8.51
N ILE A 208 4.27 -0.79 7.52
CA ILE A 208 5.64 -0.30 7.36
C ILE A 208 5.62 1.21 7.04
N PHE A 209 4.70 1.62 6.17
CA PHE A 209 4.56 2.99 5.71
C PHE A 209 3.10 3.33 5.46
N GLY A 210 2.63 4.49 5.92
CA GLY A 210 1.24 4.88 5.74
C GLY A 210 1.07 6.37 5.51
N ILE A 211 0.16 6.72 4.59
CA ILE A 211 -0.37 8.06 4.39
C ILE A 211 -1.88 8.00 4.57
N PHE A 212 -2.41 8.55 5.66
CA PHE A 212 -3.83 8.40 5.97
C PHE A 212 -4.46 9.54 6.78
N GLU A 213 -5.79 9.47 6.99
CA GLU A 213 -6.64 10.49 7.66
C GLU A 213 -6.84 11.83 6.93
N ALA A 214 -8.08 12.36 6.97
CA ALA A 214 -8.44 13.70 6.48
C ALA A 214 -8.32 14.79 7.57
N THR A 215 -7.23 14.76 8.34
CA THR A 215 -7.01 15.65 9.49
C THR A 215 -6.42 17.00 9.06
N VAL A 216 -7.09 18.10 9.40
CA VAL A 216 -6.65 19.49 9.17
C VAL A 216 -6.01 20.14 10.40
N ASP A 217 -6.21 19.57 11.58
CA ASP A 217 -5.57 20.00 12.82
C ASP A 217 -5.23 18.80 13.69
N ALA A 218 -3.94 18.55 13.84
CA ALA A 218 -3.43 17.40 14.55
C ALA A 218 -3.57 17.47 16.09
N HIS A 219 -3.86 18.64 16.68
CA HIS A 219 -4.11 18.76 18.13
C HIS A 219 -5.55 18.45 18.49
N THR A 220 -6.49 18.86 17.64
CA THR A 220 -7.94 18.66 17.85
C THR A 220 -8.47 17.43 17.11
N ASN A 221 -7.64 16.80 16.26
CA ASN A 221 -8.04 15.80 15.27
C ASN A 221 -9.23 16.28 14.42
N ARG A 222 -9.30 17.59 14.16
CA ARG A 222 -10.38 18.16 13.34
C ARG A 222 -10.27 17.59 11.92
N LEU A 223 -11.38 17.00 11.47
CA LEU A 223 -11.51 16.46 10.12
C LEU A 223 -12.09 17.54 9.18
N ALA A 224 -11.57 17.61 7.97
CA ALA A 224 -12.11 18.42 6.87
C ALA A 224 -11.52 17.93 5.54
N HIS A 225 -11.82 18.62 4.44
CA HIS A 225 -11.15 18.37 3.18
C HIS A 225 -9.68 18.82 3.26
N VAL A 226 -8.76 17.91 2.94
CA VAL A 226 -7.31 18.18 2.97
C VAL A 226 -6.65 17.95 1.62
N ALA A 227 -5.55 18.66 1.38
CA ALA A 227 -4.70 18.43 0.22
C ALA A 227 -3.63 17.36 0.52
N ARG A 228 -3.48 16.43 -0.43
CA ARG A 228 -2.39 15.45 -0.50
C ARG A 228 -1.78 15.50 -1.89
N GLU A 229 -0.78 16.36 -2.04
CA GLU A 229 -0.29 16.77 -3.35
C GLU A 229 1.23 16.63 -3.46
N ASN A 230 1.70 16.25 -4.65
CA ASN A 230 3.13 16.12 -4.97
C ASN A 230 3.85 15.17 -4.02
N ILE A 231 3.39 13.92 -3.99
CA ILE A 231 3.94 12.87 -3.12
C ILE A 231 4.76 11.91 -3.98
N SER A 232 6.05 11.80 -3.69
CA SER A 232 6.97 10.89 -4.35
C SER A 232 7.60 9.95 -3.32
N VAL A 233 7.36 8.65 -3.52
CA VAL A 233 7.96 7.55 -2.75
C VAL A 233 8.80 6.75 -3.74
N SER A 234 10.12 6.94 -3.73
CA SER A 234 10.98 6.42 -4.79
C SER A 234 12.25 5.71 -4.31
N ASN A 235 12.67 4.66 -5.01
CA ASN A 235 13.93 3.96 -4.73
C ASN A 235 14.07 3.45 -3.28
N ASN A 236 12.95 3.13 -2.62
CA ASN A 236 12.98 2.58 -1.27
C ASN A 236 12.98 1.05 -1.33
N LYS A 237 13.58 0.44 -0.31
CA LYS A 237 13.49 -1.00 -0.07
C LYS A 237 12.59 -1.25 1.14
N PHE A 238 11.44 -1.88 0.92
CA PHE A 238 10.51 -2.33 1.95
C PHE A 238 10.68 -3.83 2.15
N ILE A 239 11.13 -4.24 3.34
CA ILE A 239 11.35 -5.65 3.67
C ILE A 239 10.38 -6.04 4.76
N TYR A 240 9.50 -6.99 4.46
CA TYR A 240 8.61 -7.60 5.44
C TYR A 240 9.10 -9.01 5.77
N GLY A 241 9.34 -9.28 7.05
CA GLY A 241 9.83 -10.57 7.53
C GLY A 241 10.65 -10.42 8.80
N SER A 242 10.77 -11.53 9.54
CA SER A 242 11.59 -11.60 10.75
C SER A 242 13.02 -12.04 10.39
N GLU A 243 14.02 -11.51 11.09
CA GLU A 243 15.42 -11.93 10.90
C GLU A 243 15.70 -13.35 11.43
N ASP A 244 14.85 -13.84 12.34
CA ASP A 244 14.95 -15.16 12.96
C ASP A 244 13.99 -16.21 12.39
N GLY A 245 13.21 -15.86 11.35
CA GLY A 245 12.32 -16.79 10.65
C GLY A 245 10.98 -17.05 11.35
N ARG A 246 10.61 -16.27 12.37
CA ARG A 246 9.24 -16.25 12.94
C ARG A 246 8.17 -15.96 11.87
N CYS A 247 7.04 -16.68 11.93
CA CYS A 247 5.90 -16.56 11.02
C CYS A 247 4.53 -16.59 11.74
N ASP A 248 4.51 -16.37 13.06
CA ASP A 248 3.32 -16.48 13.92
C ASP A 248 2.37 -15.29 13.84
N ILE A 249 2.82 -14.17 13.25
CA ILE A 249 2.03 -12.97 13.08
C ILE A 249 2.03 -12.58 11.60
N PHE A 250 0.84 -12.40 11.04
CA PHE A 250 0.68 -11.82 9.72
C PHE A 250 0.47 -10.30 9.81
N ASN A 251 0.89 -9.60 8.77
CA ASN A 251 0.60 -8.18 8.58
C ASN A 251 -0.68 -8.03 7.72
N ASP A 252 -1.60 -7.16 8.14
CA ASP A 252 -2.84 -6.92 7.35
C ASP A 252 -2.57 -5.99 6.18
N VAL A 253 -1.85 -4.90 6.40
CA VAL A 253 -1.46 -3.94 5.36
C VAL A 253 -0.02 -3.52 5.56
N LEU A 254 0.81 -3.66 4.53
CA LEU A 254 2.19 -3.22 4.59
C LEU A 254 2.27 -1.72 4.30
N VAL A 255 1.68 -1.26 3.20
CA VAL A 255 1.62 0.15 2.82
C VAL A 255 0.18 0.63 2.64
N SER A 256 -0.18 1.73 3.31
CA SER A 256 -1.50 2.36 3.23
C SER A 256 -1.46 3.74 2.56
N PHE A 257 -2.39 4.02 1.64
CA PHE A 257 -2.72 5.35 1.12
C PHE A 257 -4.24 5.57 1.10
N ASN A 258 -4.79 6.08 2.20
CA ASN A 258 -6.24 6.02 2.47
C ASN A 258 -6.78 7.31 3.10
N THR A 259 -8.07 7.62 2.97
CA THR A 259 -8.64 8.85 3.58
C THR A 259 -9.03 8.70 5.06
N ALA A 260 -9.30 7.50 5.56
CA ALA A 260 -9.61 7.25 6.96
C ALA A 260 -9.16 5.86 7.42
N GLY A 261 -8.87 5.72 8.71
CA GLY A 261 -8.51 4.44 9.31
C GLY A 261 -9.73 3.54 9.41
N GLY A 262 -9.84 2.54 8.51
CA GLY A 262 -10.86 1.50 8.55
C GLY A 262 -12.28 1.94 8.13
N ASN A 263 -12.96 1.08 7.36
CA ASN A 263 -14.39 1.13 6.97
C ASN A 263 -15.00 2.53 6.83
N ILE A 264 -14.55 3.26 5.81
CA ILE A 264 -14.92 4.66 5.61
C ILE A 264 -16.24 4.76 4.83
N THR A 265 -17.27 5.22 5.51
CA THR A 265 -18.35 6.05 4.94
C THR A 265 -18.27 7.38 5.70
N ALA A 266 -17.42 8.29 5.21
CA ALA A 266 -17.22 9.60 5.79
C ALA A 266 -18.04 10.61 5.00
N LYS A 267 -19.17 11.05 5.55
CA LYS A 267 -19.90 12.20 5.00
C LYS A 267 -19.22 13.47 5.49
N ASN A 268 -19.03 14.45 4.59
CA ASN A 268 -18.55 15.82 4.85
C ASN A 268 -17.03 16.04 5.02
N TYR A 269 -16.18 15.04 4.83
CA TYR A 269 -14.72 15.22 4.81
C TYR A 269 -14.05 14.22 3.87
N GLY A 270 -12.93 14.61 3.26
CA GLY A 270 -12.23 13.82 2.25
C GLY A 270 -10.82 14.34 1.95
N CYS A 271 -10.19 13.77 0.94
CA CYS A 271 -8.86 14.16 0.48
C CYS A 271 -8.89 14.57 -1.00
N HIS A 272 -8.20 15.66 -1.30
CA HIS A 272 -7.79 16.04 -2.66
C HIS A 272 -6.42 15.44 -2.93
N ASN A 273 -6.39 14.31 -3.62
CA ASN A 273 -5.17 13.56 -3.91
C ASN A 273 -4.69 13.90 -5.32
N LYS A 274 -3.46 14.40 -5.45
CA LYS A 274 -2.92 14.82 -6.74
C LYS A 274 -1.43 14.53 -6.87
N TYR A 275 -1.03 13.95 -8.00
CA TYR A 275 0.38 13.67 -8.30
C TYR A 275 1.05 12.84 -7.20
N VAL A 276 0.53 11.62 -6.99
CA VAL A 276 1.04 10.66 -6.01
C VAL A 276 1.71 9.52 -6.76
N ALA A 277 3.00 9.30 -6.50
CA ALA A 277 3.80 8.35 -7.25
C ALA A 277 4.62 7.44 -6.31
N PHE A 278 4.42 6.13 -6.45
CA PHE A 278 5.28 5.08 -5.88
C PHE A 278 6.12 4.51 -7.02
N THR A 279 7.42 4.85 -7.05
CA THR A 279 8.27 4.56 -8.20
C THR A 279 9.55 3.82 -7.85
N ASN A 280 9.90 2.78 -8.61
CA ASN A 280 11.17 2.07 -8.46
C ASN A 280 11.45 1.57 -7.03
N ASN A 281 10.41 1.27 -6.25
CA ASN A 281 10.56 0.68 -4.94
C ASN A 281 10.68 -0.84 -5.08
N ARG A 282 11.36 -1.46 -4.10
CA ARG A 282 11.46 -2.91 -3.99
C ARG A 282 10.73 -3.39 -2.75
N PHE A 283 9.74 -4.25 -2.93
CA PHE A 283 8.98 -4.91 -1.88
C PHE A 283 9.45 -6.36 -1.76
N GLU A 284 10.17 -6.68 -0.68
CA GLU A 284 10.59 -8.05 -0.37
C GLU A 284 9.69 -8.61 0.73
N ILE A 285 8.75 -9.47 0.34
CA ILE A 285 7.77 -10.08 1.25
C ILE A 285 8.28 -11.49 1.61
N ASN A 286 8.79 -11.65 2.82
CA ASN A 286 9.40 -12.89 3.33
C ASN A 286 8.57 -13.57 4.43
N SER A 287 7.35 -13.10 4.68
CA SER A 287 6.42 -13.63 5.67
C SER A 287 4.99 -13.32 5.25
N LEU A 288 3.99 -13.84 5.98
CA LEU A 288 2.58 -13.68 5.63
C LEU A 288 2.14 -12.20 5.71
N CYS A 289 1.92 -11.57 4.55
CA CYS A 289 1.38 -10.21 4.41
C CYS A 289 0.12 -10.23 3.53
N ARG A 290 -0.99 -9.60 3.96
CA ARG A 290 -2.27 -9.74 3.25
C ARG A 290 -2.38 -8.78 2.09
N LYS A 291 -1.86 -7.57 2.27
CA LYS A 291 -1.89 -6.49 1.28
C LYS A 291 -0.54 -5.79 1.28
N THR A 292 0.18 -5.86 0.17
CA THR A 292 1.42 -5.09 0.00
C THR A 292 1.10 -3.61 -0.11
N LEU A 293 0.21 -3.24 -1.03
CA LEU A 293 -0.29 -1.87 -1.20
C LEU A 293 -1.81 -1.83 -1.02
N ASN A 294 -2.29 -0.92 -0.16
CA ASN A 294 -3.71 -0.62 0.03
C ASN A 294 -3.97 0.84 -0.34
N ILE A 295 -4.78 1.06 -1.38
CA ILE A 295 -5.12 2.37 -1.93
C ILE A 295 -6.62 2.59 -1.77
N GLY A 296 -7.01 3.59 -0.96
CA GLY A 296 -8.39 3.79 -0.56
C GLY A 296 -8.93 5.20 -0.80
N PHE A 297 -10.05 5.30 -1.52
CA PHE A 297 -10.79 6.54 -1.74
C PHE A 297 -12.22 6.47 -1.19
N SER A 298 -12.57 7.45 -0.37
CA SER A 298 -13.91 7.67 0.18
C SER A 298 -14.82 8.40 -0.81
N GLU A 299 -16.11 8.54 -0.47
CA GLU A 299 -17.13 9.18 -1.33
C GLU A 299 -16.83 10.65 -1.64
N GLU A 300 -16.22 11.37 -0.70
CA GLU A 300 -15.88 12.80 -0.81
C GLU A 300 -14.47 13.04 -1.40
N ASP A 301 -13.75 11.97 -1.74
CA ASP A 301 -12.39 12.11 -2.25
C ASP A 301 -12.36 12.50 -3.73
N THR A 302 -11.28 13.17 -4.08
CA THR A 302 -10.89 13.38 -5.47
C THR A 302 -9.48 12.89 -5.68
N GLN A 303 -9.21 12.41 -6.89
CA GLN A 303 -7.94 11.83 -7.24
C GLN A 303 -7.56 12.15 -8.70
N GLU A 304 -6.31 12.53 -8.88
CA GLU A 304 -5.66 12.84 -10.16
C GLU A 304 -4.23 12.29 -10.10
N ASP A 305 -3.87 11.48 -11.09
CA ASP A 305 -2.53 10.91 -11.27
C ASP A 305 -1.98 10.19 -10.03
N ILE A 306 -2.61 9.06 -9.70
CA ILE A 306 -2.14 8.12 -8.70
C ILE A 306 -1.42 6.97 -9.41
N SER A 307 -0.10 6.88 -9.23
CA SER A 307 0.76 6.02 -10.04
C SER A 307 1.65 5.11 -9.19
N ILE A 308 1.70 3.84 -9.54
CA ILE A 308 2.57 2.81 -9.00
C ILE A 308 3.38 2.26 -10.19
N VAL A 309 4.61 2.74 -10.36
CA VAL A 309 5.37 2.55 -11.60
C VAL A 309 6.77 2.00 -11.37
N GLY A 310 7.17 0.98 -12.12
CA GLY A 310 8.57 0.50 -12.09
C GLY A 310 8.96 -0.23 -10.80
N ASN A 311 8.00 -0.64 -9.96
CA ASN A 311 8.31 -1.30 -8.69
C ASN A 311 8.57 -2.81 -8.90
N GLU A 312 9.35 -3.39 -8.00
CA GLU A 312 9.63 -4.82 -7.94
C GLU A 312 8.94 -5.41 -6.70
N PHE A 313 8.10 -6.42 -6.91
CA PHE A 313 7.42 -7.17 -5.86
C PHE A 313 7.99 -8.59 -5.86
N GLU A 314 8.63 -8.96 -4.77
CA GLU A 314 9.22 -10.27 -4.57
C GLU A 314 8.50 -10.97 -3.42
N ASN A 315 7.52 -11.81 -3.78
CA ASN A 315 6.68 -12.55 -2.84
C ASN A 315 7.31 -13.92 -2.58
N ASN A 316 8.19 -13.99 -1.59
CA ASN A 316 9.00 -15.16 -1.31
C ASN A 316 8.13 -16.30 -0.75
N ARG A 317 8.62 -17.53 -0.93
CA ARG A 317 7.94 -18.74 -0.46
C ARG A 317 7.84 -18.74 1.07
N VAL A 318 6.60 -18.83 1.56
CA VAL A 318 6.26 -19.06 2.97
C VAL A 318 5.34 -20.28 3.01
N ASP A 319 5.84 -21.37 3.57
CA ASP A 319 5.05 -22.60 3.73
C ASP A 319 4.16 -22.46 4.98
N THR A 320 2.84 -22.53 4.78
CA THR A 320 1.84 -22.49 5.86
C THR A 320 0.66 -23.41 5.53
N ASP A 321 0.09 -24.06 6.54
CA ASP A 321 -1.17 -24.80 6.45
C ASP A 321 -2.39 -23.90 6.71
N GLU A 322 -2.16 -22.65 7.13
CA GLU A 322 -3.22 -21.68 7.34
C GLU A 322 -3.82 -21.20 6.01
N LYS A 323 -5.16 -21.18 5.96
CA LYS A 323 -5.87 -20.59 4.83
C LYS A 323 -5.76 -19.07 4.85
N TYR A 324 -5.11 -18.52 3.84
CA TYR A 324 -4.65 -17.15 3.77
C TYR A 324 -4.87 -16.51 2.40
N TYR A 325 -4.89 -15.19 2.32
CA TYR A 325 -4.89 -14.48 1.05
C TYR A 325 -3.86 -13.34 1.06
N HIS A 326 -3.29 -13.09 -0.11
CA HIS A 326 -2.32 -12.04 -0.38
C HIS A 326 -2.74 -11.24 -1.62
N GLN A 327 -2.48 -9.94 -1.57
CA GLN A 327 -2.82 -8.95 -2.60
C GLN A 327 -1.61 -8.03 -2.79
N ASP A 328 -1.08 -7.94 -4.00
CA ASP A 328 0.01 -6.99 -4.28
C ASP A 328 -0.52 -5.55 -4.26
N ILE A 329 -1.67 -5.33 -4.91
CA ILE A 329 -2.41 -4.07 -4.84
C ILE A 329 -3.89 -4.31 -4.54
N PHE A 330 -4.38 -3.62 -3.53
CA PHE A 330 -5.78 -3.58 -3.15
C PHE A 330 -6.30 -2.16 -3.31
N ILE A 331 -7.32 -1.98 -4.15
CA ILE A 331 -7.98 -0.69 -4.39
C ILE A 331 -9.40 -0.75 -3.85
N ILE A 332 -9.75 0.22 -3.01
CA ILE A 332 -11.13 0.51 -2.62
C ILE A 332 -11.45 1.92 -3.10
N ASP A 333 -12.42 2.08 -3.98
CA ASP A 333 -12.75 3.40 -4.52
C ASP A 333 -14.26 3.61 -4.55
N LYS A 334 -14.71 4.40 -3.57
CA LYS A 334 -16.09 4.86 -3.42
C LYS A 334 -16.30 6.28 -3.95
N SER A 335 -15.25 6.93 -4.46
CA SER A 335 -15.34 8.28 -5.00
C SER A 335 -16.31 8.32 -6.19
N GLN A 336 -16.85 9.51 -6.47
CA GLN A 336 -17.76 9.69 -7.61
C GLN A 336 -17.02 9.63 -8.96
N LYS A 337 -15.81 10.19 -9.03
CA LYS A 337 -15.05 10.32 -10.28
C LYS A 337 -14.37 9.02 -10.70
N ARG A 338 -13.89 8.23 -9.74
CA ARG A 338 -13.17 6.97 -9.96
C ARG A 338 -12.05 7.09 -11.00
N THR A 339 -11.20 8.11 -10.90
CA THR A 339 -10.06 8.25 -11.82
C THR A 339 -9.18 6.99 -11.69
N PRO A 340 -8.66 6.43 -12.79
CA PRO A 340 -7.82 5.24 -12.74
C PRO A 340 -6.60 5.41 -11.84
N VAL A 341 -6.30 4.36 -11.08
CA VAL A 341 -4.96 4.14 -10.52
C VAL A 341 -4.10 3.50 -11.61
N TYR A 342 -2.93 4.08 -11.88
CA TYR A 342 -1.96 3.56 -12.85
C TYR A 342 -1.01 2.59 -12.15
N PHE A 343 -0.96 1.35 -12.61
CA PHE A 343 -0.08 0.31 -12.12
C PHE A 343 0.76 -0.18 -13.30
N CYS A 344 1.90 0.47 -13.57
CA CYS A 344 2.59 0.31 -14.85
C CYS A 344 4.06 -0.11 -14.69
N ALA A 345 4.59 -0.88 -15.65
CA ALA A 345 5.99 -1.29 -15.69
C ALA A 345 6.50 -1.96 -14.40
N ASN A 346 5.62 -2.57 -13.61
CA ASN A 346 6.02 -3.28 -12.40
C ASN A 346 6.43 -4.71 -12.73
N THR A 347 7.38 -5.25 -11.97
CA THR A 347 7.74 -6.67 -12.01
C THR A 347 7.24 -7.33 -10.74
N ILE A 348 6.48 -8.41 -10.87
CA ILE A 348 5.96 -9.20 -9.75
C ILE A 348 6.41 -10.64 -9.91
N ASN A 349 7.19 -11.14 -8.95
CA ASN A 349 7.56 -12.54 -8.86
C ASN A 349 6.86 -13.16 -7.65
N ASN A 350 5.98 -14.13 -7.91
CA ASN A 350 5.28 -14.85 -6.87
C ASN A 350 5.87 -16.25 -6.67
N HIS A 351 6.37 -16.51 -5.47
CA HIS A 351 6.84 -17.82 -5.02
C HIS A 351 5.99 -18.37 -3.87
N MET A 352 4.94 -17.65 -3.45
CA MET A 352 4.14 -18.00 -2.28
C MET A 352 2.95 -18.91 -2.66
N PRO A 353 2.88 -20.15 -2.14
CA PRO A 353 1.86 -21.12 -2.51
C PRO A 353 0.69 -21.10 -1.49
N VAL A 354 -0.14 -20.05 -1.50
CA VAL A 354 -1.24 -19.89 -0.52
C VAL A 354 -2.63 -20.26 -1.06
N VAL A 355 -3.45 -20.83 -0.17
CA VAL A 355 -4.86 -21.17 -0.39
C VAL A 355 -5.73 -20.28 0.48
N ASN A 356 -6.78 -19.66 -0.07
CA ASN A 356 -7.70 -18.88 0.74
C ASN A 356 -8.75 -19.74 1.47
N LYS A 357 -9.51 -19.11 2.39
CA LYS A 357 -10.55 -19.80 3.20
C LYS A 357 -11.61 -20.52 2.37
N PHE A 358 -11.82 -20.10 1.12
CA PHE A 358 -12.81 -20.65 0.21
C PHE A 358 -12.29 -21.83 -0.63
N GLY A 359 -11.05 -22.31 -0.42
CA GLY A 359 -10.48 -23.41 -1.21
C GLY A 359 -10.18 -23.01 -2.65
N THR A 360 -9.77 -21.75 -2.83
CA THR A 360 -9.32 -21.20 -4.11
C THR A 360 -7.97 -20.53 -3.91
N THR A 361 -7.35 -20.01 -4.98
CA THR A 361 -6.07 -19.32 -4.86
C THR A 361 -6.11 -18.19 -3.83
N GLY A 362 -5.08 -18.17 -2.97
CA GLY A 362 -4.85 -17.10 -2.02
C GLY A 362 -4.24 -15.84 -2.62
N ASN A 363 -3.66 -15.89 -3.82
CA ASN A 363 -2.95 -14.74 -4.40
C ASN A 363 -3.79 -14.01 -5.44
N ALA A 364 -3.85 -12.69 -5.32
CA ALA A 364 -4.32 -11.80 -6.37
C ALA A 364 -3.29 -10.70 -6.64
N ILE A 365 -2.99 -10.40 -7.90
CA ILE A 365 -2.14 -9.23 -8.22
C ILE A 365 -2.91 -7.97 -7.86
N ALA A 366 -4.07 -7.76 -8.49
CA ALA A 366 -4.91 -6.62 -8.22
C ALA A 366 -6.29 -7.05 -7.70
N LEU A 367 -6.66 -6.58 -6.51
CA LEU A 367 -8.02 -6.66 -6.00
C LEU A 367 -8.68 -5.29 -6.05
N LEU A 368 -9.86 -5.21 -6.65
CA LEU A 368 -10.66 -3.98 -6.82
C LEU A 368 -11.98 -4.13 -6.08
N ARG A 369 -12.30 -3.16 -5.22
CA ARG A 369 -13.60 -2.93 -4.60
C ARG A 369 -14.11 -1.55 -5.00
N GLY A 370 -14.78 -1.49 -6.14
CA GLY A 370 -15.00 -0.22 -6.83
C GLY A 370 -13.79 0.24 -7.65
N GLY A 371 -13.92 1.40 -8.30
CA GLY A 371 -12.81 2.09 -8.94
C GLY A 371 -12.40 1.62 -10.33
N ASN A 372 -11.36 2.28 -10.83
CA ASN A 372 -10.75 1.97 -12.12
C ASN A 372 -9.24 1.73 -11.93
N ILE A 373 -8.68 0.78 -12.67
CA ILE A 373 -7.23 0.54 -12.74
C ILE A 373 -6.78 0.46 -14.20
N GLN A 374 -5.58 0.98 -14.47
CA GLN A 374 -4.84 0.75 -15.71
C GLN A 374 -3.54 0.03 -15.39
N MET A 375 -3.40 -1.19 -15.90
CA MET A 375 -2.20 -2.00 -15.81
C MET A 375 -1.51 -2.00 -17.17
N GLU A 376 -0.29 -1.48 -17.24
CA GLU A 376 0.44 -1.32 -18.49
C GLU A 376 1.86 -1.84 -18.38
N ASP A 377 2.31 -2.65 -19.33
CA ASP A 377 3.68 -3.17 -19.43
C ASP A 377 4.20 -3.86 -18.15
N ASN A 378 3.33 -4.45 -17.34
CA ASN A 378 3.76 -5.21 -16.17
C ASN A 378 4.24 -6.60 -16.57
N VAL A 379 5.24 -7.11 -15.85
CA VAL A 379 5.73 -8.48 -15.95
C VAL A 379 5.36 -9.22 -14.68
N ILE A 380 4.56 -10.27 -14.81
CA ILE A 380 3.98 -11.03 -13.70
C ILE A 380 4.37 -12.49 -13.88
N ASN A 381 5.22 -12.97 -12.98
CA ASN A 381 5.75 -14.33 -13.01
C ASN A 381 5.25 -15.07 -11.78
N ASP A 382 4.36 -16.04 -12.00
CA ASP A 382 3.97 -16.95 -10.93
C ASP A 382 4.76 -18.26 -11.01
N HIS A 383 5.59 -18.47 -10.00
CA HIS A 383 6.47 -19.62 -9.85
C HIS A 383 5.91 -20.66 -8.87
N ALA A 384 4.74 -20.42 -8.26
CA ALA A 384 4.18 -21.26 -7.21
C ALA A 384 2.81 -21.88 -7.57
N PRO A 385 2.69 -22.65 -8.68
CA PRO A 385 1.41 -23.23 -9.10
C PRO A 385 0.93 -24.41 -8.23
N SER A 386 1.68 -24.81 -7.20
CA SER A 386 1.32 -25.92 -6.31
C SER A 386 2.04 -25.82 -4.96
N SER A 387 1.41 -26.33 -3.90
CA SER A 387 2.02 -26.48 -2.57
C SER A 387 2.13 -27.97 -2.22
N PRO A 388 3.20 -28.44 -1.56
CA PRO A 388 3.22 -29.78 -0.97
C PRO A 388 2.21 -29.91 0.20
N LEU A 389 1.69 -28.80 0.73
CA LEU A 389 0.73 -28.77 1.84
C LEU A 389 -0.73 -28.86 1.39
N ALA A 390 -1.01 -28.72 0.09
CA ALA A 390 -2.36 -28.75 -0.46
C ALA A 390 -2.41 -29.58 -1.76
N ASN A 391 -3.45 -30.39 -1.90
CA ASN A 391 -3.73 -31.10 -3.16
C ASN A 391 -4.44 -30.19 -4.19
N GLU A 392 -4.59 -28.89 -3.90
CA GLU A 392 -5.22 -27.91 -4.76
C GLU A 392 -4.16 -27.33 -5.73
N GLU A 393 -4.51 -27.19 -7.01
CA GLU A 393 -3.72 -26.38 -7.93
C GLU A 393 -3.75 -24.92 -7.44
N LEU A 394 -2.56 -24.35 -7.25
CA LEU A 394 -2.38 -22.99 -6.79
C LEU A 394 -1.99 -22.09 -7.94
N GLY A 395 -1.83 -20.82 -7.63
CA GLY A 395 -1.27 -19.82 -8.54
C GLY A 395 -2.09 -18.54 -8.55
N THR A 396 -1.59 -17.50 -9.16
CA THR A 396 -2.09 -16.14 -8.93
C THR A 396 -3.32 -15.84 -9.80
N THR A 397 -4.31 -15.17 -9.20
CA THR A 397 -5.37 -14.49 -9.95
C THR A 397 -4.88 -13.11 -10.38
N LEU A 398 -4.91 -12.79 -11.66
CA LEU A 398 -4.47 -11.47 -12.11
C LEU A 398 -5.41 -10.36 -11.59
N LEU A 399 -6.73 -10.50 -11.80
CA LEU A 399 -7.73 -9.53 -11.35
C LEU A 399 -8.79 -10.17 -10.44
N TRP A 400 -8.98 -9.60 -9.26
CA TRP A 400 -10.14 -9.91 -8.42
C TRP A 400 -11.00 -8.66 -8.26
N CYS A 401 -12.23 -8.70 -8.75
CA CYS A 401 -13.13 -7.56 -8.77
C CYS A 401 -14.41 -7.91 -8.00
N GLY A 402 -14.69 -7.14 -6.96
CA GLY A 402 -15.92 -7.22 -6.17
C GLY A 402 -16.47 -5.82 -5.92
N GLU A 403 -17.69 -5.71 -5.40
CA GLU A 403 -18.35 -4.46 -4.95
C GLU A 403 -18.42 -3.30 -5.97
N GLN A 404 -19.53 -2.56 -6.00
CA GLN A 404 -19.70 -1.26 -6.67
C GLN A 404 -19.32 -1.10 -8.17
N GLY A 405 -18.88 -2.16 -8.87
CA GLY A 405 -18.49 -2.12 -10.29
C GLY A 405 -17.18 -1.38 -10.56
N GLY A 406 -16.83 -1.19 -11.82
CA GLY A 406 -15.56 -0.54 -12.18
C GLY A 406 -15.03 -0.90 -13.56
N LYS A 407 -13.76 -0.58 -13.79
CA LYS A 407 -13.05 -0.87 -15.05
C LYS A 407 -11.60 -1.26 -14.80
N ALA A 408 -11.17 -2.34 -15.45
CA ALA A 408 -9.76 -2.70 -15.59
C ALA A 408 -9.32 -2.51 -17.05
N THR A 409 -8.20 -1.83 -17.25
CA THR A 409 -7.53 -1.70 -18.55
C THR A 409 -6.17 -2.39 -18.48
N LEU A 410 -5.91 -3.35 -19.36
CA LEU A 410 -4.70 -4.15 -19.44
C LEU A 410 -4.02 -3.89 -20.79
N ILE A 411 -2.81 -3.33 -20.81
CA ILE A 411 -2.09 -3.00 -22.04
C ILE A 411 -0.68 -3.58 -21.95
N GLY A 412 -0.24 -4.37 -22.93
CA GLY A 412 1.16 -4.80 -23.01
C GLY A 412 1.68 -5.65 -21.84
N ASN A 413 0.80 -6.20 -20.99
CA ASN A 413 1.24 -6.99 -19.83
C ASN A 413 1.64 -8.40 -20.24
N GLU A 414 2.63 -8.96 -19.54
CA GLU A 414 3.01 -10.36 -19.60
C GLU A 414 2.69 -11.03 -18.26
N ALA A 415 1.75 -11.98 -18.26
CA ALA A 415 1.40 -12.73 -17.06
C ALA A 415 1.54 -14.25 -17.30
N THR A 416 2.38 -14.90 -16.53
CA THR A 416 2.73 -16.32 -16.66
C THR A 416 2.44 -17.11 -15.38
N GLY A 417 2.13 -18.41 -15.53
CA GLY A 417 1.84 -19.30 -14.41
C GLY A 417 0.50 -19.08 -13.73
N MET A 418 -0.41 -18.30 -14.32
CA MET A 418 -1.66 -17.89 -13.66
C MET A 418 -2.59 -19.06 -13.34
N LYS A 419 -3.36 -18.91 -12.25
CA LYS A 419 -4.48 -19.79 -11.90
C LYS A 419 -5.84 -19.26 -12.37
N LEU A 420 -5.94 -17.96 -12.59
CA LEU A 420 -7.11 -17.34 -13.17
C LEU A 420 -6.77 -15.96 -13.73
N LEU A 421 -7.36 -15.60 -14.88
CA LEU A 421 -7.21 -14.24 -15.41
C LEU A 421 -8.03 -13.26 -14.56
N ALA A 422 -9.32 -13.55 -14.34
CA ALA A 422 -10.14 -12.67 -13.52
C ALA A 422 -11.26 -13.39 -12.76
N THR A 423 -11.58 -12.88 -11.57
CA THR A 423 -12.85 -13.11 -10.88
C THR A 423 -13.61 -11.78 -10.80
N VAL A 424 -14.84 -11.73 -11.31
CA VAL A 424 -15.76 -10.59 -11.18
C VAL A 424 -17.00 -11.07 -10.41
N SER A 425 -16.97 -10.97 -9.09
CA SER A 425 -17.98 -11.57 -8.23
C SER A 425 -18.18 -10.79 -6.94
N ASP A 426 -19.43 -10.66 -6.51
CA ASP A 426 -19.77 -10.10 -5.19
C ASP A 426 -21.03 -10.74 -4.59
N GLY A 427 -21.08 -10.83 -3.25
CA GLY A 427 -22.21 -11.34 -2.48
C GLY A 427 -23.48 -10.48 -2.64
N ALA A 428 -23.32 -9.15 -2.74
CA ALA A 428 -24.42 -8.19 -2.90
C ALA A 428 -24.81 -7.89 -4.36
N GLY A 429 -23.96 -8.27 -5.31
CA GLY A 429 -24.15 -8.10 -6.76
C GLY A 429 -23.52 -6.83 -7.34
N ILE A 430 -22.99 -6.93 -8.56
CA ILE A 430 -22.30 -5.86 -9.27
C ILE A 430 -23.17 -5.33 -10.41
N ASP A 431 -23.39 -4.01 -10.49
CA ASP A 431 -24.20 -3.42 -11.57
C ASP A 431 -23.51 -3.52 -12.94
N SER A 432 -22.28 -3.06 -13.03
CA SER A 432 -21.52 -3.07 -14.28
C SER A 432 -20.03 -3.16 -14.04
N PHE A 433 -19.34 -4.00 -14.81
CA PHE A 433 -17.89 -4.07 -14.84
C PHE A 433 -17.37 -4.14 -16.28
N THR A 434 -16.20 -3.53 -16.53
CA THR A 434 -15.56 -3.56 -17.86
C THR A 434 -14.12 -4.03 -17.75
N ILE A 435 -13.72 -4.99 -18.59
CA ILE A 435 -12.33 -5.37 -18.80
C ILE A 435 -11.96 -5.03 -20.23
N ILE A 436 -10.91 -4.22 -20.39
CA ILE A 436 -10.33 -3.87 -21.69
C ILE A 436 -8.90 -4.37 -21.71
N ALA A 437 -8.54 -5.18 -22.70
CA ALA A 437 -7.22 -5.82 -22.81
C ALA A 437 -6.68 -5.70 -24.24
N TYR A 438 -5.51 -5.07 -24.39
CA TYR A 438 -4.80 -4.92 -25.66
C TYR A 438 -3.35 -5.39 -25.57
N ASP A 439 -2.90 -6.14 -26.58
CA ASP A 439 -1.49 -6.48 -26.77
C ASP A 439 -0.85 -7.20 -25.56
N ASN A 440 -1.65 -7.93 -24.76
CA ASN A 440 -1.15 -8.67 -23.59
C ASN A 440 -0.78 -10.11 -23.96
N ARG A 441 0.11 -10.71 -23.17
CA ARG A 441 0.40 -12.15 -23.15
C ARG A 441 -0.12 -12.75 -21.84
N PHE A 442 -1.01 -13.73 -21.95
CA PHE A 442 -1.58 -14.45 -20.81
C PHE A 442 -1.25 -15.94 -20.91
N GLU A 443 -0.59 -16.49 -19.90
CA GLU A 443 -0.18 -17.90 -19.86
C GLU A 443 -0.57 -18.57 -18.53
N GLY A 444 -1.17 -19.75 -18.63
CA GLY A 444 -1.76 -20.49 -17.50
C GLY A 444 -3.27 -20.68 -17.67
N ASP A 445 -4.01 -20.60 -16.59
CA ASP A 445 -5.47 -20.62 -16.64
C ASP A 445 -6.01 -19.22 -16.93
N THR A 446 -6.41 -19.03 -18.18
CA THR A 446 -6.84 -17.73 -18.74
C THR A 446 -8.33 -17.45 -18.56
N ARG A 447 -9.03 -18.24 -17.73
CA ARG A 447 -10.47 -18.09 -17.52
C ARG A 447 -10.81 -16.81 -16.75
N ILE A 448 -12.01 -16.33 -17.04
CA ILE A 448 -12.72 -15.29 -16.31
C ILE A 448 -13.94 -15.94 -15.67
N TYR A 449 -14.00 -15.87 -14.34
CA TYR A 449 -15.15 -16.24 -13.56
C TYR A 449 -15.99 -15.00 -13.23
N CYS A 450 -17.29 -15.10 -13.39
CA CYS A 450 -18.22 -13.99 -13.16
C CYS A 450 -19.42 -14.51 -12.38
N ASN A 451 -19.85 -13.85 -11.30
CA ASN A 451 -21.01 -14.29 -10.53
C ASN A 451 -21.76 -13.09 -9.95
N LYS A 452 -23.10 -13.12 -10.00
CA LYS A 452 -23.97 -12.03 -9.55
C LYS A 452 -23.63 -10.66 -10.15
N VAL A 453 -23.32 -10.63 -11.44
CA VAL A 453 -23.04 -9.39 -12.19
C VAL A 453 -24.20 -9.13 -13.15
N ARG A 454 -24.76 -7.92 -13.11
CA ARG A 454 -25.82 -7.52 -14.06
C ARG A 454 -25.26 -7.26 -15.44
N ARG A 455 -24.21 -6.43 -15.55
CA ARG A 455 -23.58 -6.06 -16.83
C ARG A 455 -22.08 -6.33 -16.86
N LEU A 456 -21.59 -7.05 -17.87
CA LEU A 456 -20.16 -7.28 -18.09
C LEU A 456 -19.77 -6.93 -19.52
N ASN A 457 -18.78 -6.04 -19.68
CA ASN A 457 -18.22 -5.70 -20.99
C ASN A 457 -16.77 -6.18 -21.07
N LEU A 458 -16.47 -7.01 -22.06
CA LEU A 458 -15.15 -7.59 -22.28
C LEU A 458 -14.67 -7.17 -23.67
N LEU A 459 -13.53 -6.49 -23.73
CA LEU A 459 -12.91 -6.02 -24.95
C LEU A 459 -11.47 -6.51 -24.99
N PHE A 460 -11.21 -7.56 -25.76
CA PHE A 460 -9.91 -8.21 -25.88
C PHE A 460 -9.47 -8.15 -27.33
N ASN A 461 -8.40 -7.41 -27.61
CA ASN A 461 -7.86 -7.29 -28.96
C ASN A 461 -6.34 -7.43 -29.02
N ARG A 462 -5.85 -8.20 -30.00
CA ARG A 462 -4.41 -8.49 -30.19
C ARG A 462 -3.71 -9.09 -28.98
N ASN A 463 -4.44 -9.82 -28.14
CA ASN A 463 -3.81 -10.55 -27.02
C ASN A 463 -3.39 -11.95 -27.48
N THR A 464 -2.38 -12.49 -26.79
CA THR A 464 -1.94 -13.88 -26.95
C THR A 464 -2.28 -14.67 -25.69
N PHE A 465 -3.00 -15.79 -25.87
CA PHE A 465 -3.40 -16.68 -24.80
C PHE A 465 -2.73 -18.04 -24.95
N PHE A 466 -1.96 -18.46 -23.94
CA PHE A 466 -1.45 -19.82 -23.77
C PHE A 466 -2.24 -20.49 -22.65
N SER A 467 -3.40 -21.04 -23.00
CA SER A 467 -4.33 -21.59 -22.01
C SER A 467 -4.00 -23.04 -21.67
N SER A 468 -3.86 -23.33 -20.38
CA SER A 468 -3.70 -24.69 -19.87
C SER A 468 -5.02 -25.48 -19.85
N ASN A 469 -6.16 -24.80 -19.99
CA ASN A 469 -7.49 -25.40 -19.86
C ASN A 469 -8.18 -25.54 -21.22
N MET A 470 -9.05 -26.54 -21.37
CA MET A 470 -9.96 -26.63 -22.51
C MET A 470 -10.96 -25.46 -22.51
N ASN A 471 -11.38 -25.00 -21.35
CA ASN A 471 -12.26 -23.85 -21.24
C ASN A 471 -11.38 -22.63 -21.04
N PHE A 472 -11.07 -21.92 -22.12
CA PHE A 472 -9.91 -21.03 -22.08
C PHE A 472 -10.23 -19.57 -21.75
N PHE A 473 -11.49 -19.14 -21.78
CA PHE A 473 -11.79 -17.71 -21.64
C PHE A 473 -12.92 -17.38 -20.66
N LEU A 474 -14.16 -17.80 -20.89
CA LEU A 474 -15.26 -17.50 -19.95
C LEU A 474 -15.73 -18.75 -19.22
N GLN A 475 -15.77 -18.68 -17.90
CA GLN A 475 -16.41 -19.72 -17.09
C GLN A 475 -17.92 -19.44 -16.92
N GLU A 476 -18.26 -18.19 -16.61
CA GLU A 476 -19.62 -17.71 -16.43
C GLU A 476 -19.73 -16.29 -16.99
N PHE A 477 -20.91 -15.87 -17.44
CA PHE A 477 -21.17 -14.53 -17.96
C PHE A 477 -22.24 -13.80 -17.15
N ALA A 478 -22.23 -12.48 -17.20
CA ALA A 478 -23.23 -11.64 -16.57
C ALA A 478 -24.63 -11.82 -17.19
N THR A 479 -25.65 -11.23 -16.56
CA THR A 479 -27.01 -11.24 -17.11
C THR A 479 -27.08 -10.59 -18.49
N GLU A 480 -26.37 -9.48 -18.71
CA GLU A 480 -26.23 -8.84 -20.01
C GLU A 480 -24.82 -8.29 -20.23
N GLY A 481 -24.45 -8.01 -21.49
CA GLY A 481 -23.12 -7.48 -21.75
C GLY A 481 -22.68 -7.47 -23.20
N ALA A 482 -21.38 -7.20 -23.38
CA ALA A 482 -20.72 -7.25 -24.67
C ALA A 482 -19.43 -8.08 -24.57
N LEU A 483 -19.17 -8.89 -25.60
CA LEU A 483 -17.90 -9.56 -25.81
C LEU A 483 -17.36 -9.16 -27.18
N VAL A 484 -16.25 -8.43 -27.17
CA VAL A 484 -15.42 -8.13 -28.34
C VAL A 484 -14.11 -8.87 -28.15
N PHE A 485 -13.87 -9.90 -28.96
CA PHE A 485 -12.71 -10.77 -28.93
C PHE A 485 -12.10 -10.78 -30.33
N LYS A 486 -11.16 -9.87 -30.59
CA LYS A 486 -10.70 -9.52 -31.93
C LYS A 486 -9.20 -9.71 -32.13
N ASN A 487 -8.78 -10.24 -33.28
CA ASN A 487 -7.35 -10.35 -33.63
C ASN A 487 -6.49 -11.04 -32.55
N ASN A 488 -7.07 -11.88 -31.69
CA ASN A 488 -6.31 -12.56 -30.65
C ASN A 488 -5.72 -13.86 -31.21
N GLU A 489 -4.61 -14.28 -30.60
CA GLU A 489 -3.99 -15.57 -30.82
C GLU A 489 -4.25 -16.46 -29.60
N VAL A 490 -4.83 -17.64 -29.82
CA VAL A 490 -5.23 -18.54 -28.74
C VAL A 490 -4.64 -19.93 -28.95
N HIS A 491 -3.87 -20.39 -27.99
CA HIS A 491 -3.34 -21.76 -27.89
C HIS A 491 -4.08 -22.49 -26.77
N ALA A 492 -4.97 -23.43 -27.11
CA ALA A 492 -5.77 -24.19 -26.14
C ALA A 492 -5.96 -25.66 -26.57
N GLN A 493 -6.30 -26.55 -25.64
CA GLN A 493 -6.54 -27.98 -25.93
C GLN A 493 -8.03 -28.26 -26.18
N ASN A 494 -8.47 -28.28 -27.45
CA ASN A 494 -9.84 -28.58 -27.88
C ASN A 494 -10.90 -27.75 -27.13
N GLY A 495 -10.69 -26.43 -27.14
CA GLY A 495 -11.32 -25.55 -26.17
C GLY A 495 -12.52 -24.71 -26.61
N GLN A 496 -13.30 -24.26 -25.62
CA GLN A 496 -14.48 -23.41 -25.78
C GLN A 496 -14.21 -21.98 -25.26
N LEU A 497 -14.78 -20.97 -25.94
CA LEU A 497 -14.67 -19.57 -25.51
C LEU A 497 -15.50 -19.30 -24.24
N MET A 498 -16.56 -20.07 -24.01
CA MET A 498 -17.39 -19.98 -22.81
C MET A 498 -17.89 -21.36 -22.35
N THR A 499 -17.90 -21.62 -21.05
CA THR A 499 -18.53 -22.80 -20.44
C THR A 499 -19.98 -22.59 -20.03
N HIS A 500 -20.73 -23.68 -19.87
CA HIS A 500 -22.12 -23.67 -19.38
C HIS A 500 -22.26 -23.70 -17.85
N TRP A 501 -21.20 -23.49 -17.07
CA TRP A 501 -21.25 -23.61 -15.60
C TRP A 501 -21.82 -22.37 -14.90
N SER A 502 -22.76 -21.71 -15.55
CA SER A 502 -23.36 -20.48 -15.04
C SER A 502 -24.50 -20.76 -14.07
N SER A 503 -24.54 -20.00 -12.99
CA SER A 503 -25.70 -19.92 -12.09
C SER A 503 -26.92 -19.28 -12.78
N THR A 504 -26.67 -18.45 -13.79
CA THR A 504 -27.70 -17.85 -14.67
C THR A 504 -27.99 -18.80 -15.84
N PRO A 505 -29.25 -19.21 -16.09
CA PRO A 505 -29.59 -20.02 -17.26
C PRO A 505 -29.17 -19.33 -18.56
N THR A 506 -28.61 -20.07 -19.53
CA THR A 506 -28.19 -19.51 -20.83
C THR A 506 -29.31 -18.80 -21.59
N SER A 507 -30.56 -19.18 -21.38
CA SER A 507 -31.74 -18.50 -21.94
C SER A 507 -31.95 -17.09 -21.38
N ALA A 508 -31.46 -16.82 -20.16
CA ALA A 508 -31.58 -15.54 -19.49
C ALA A 508 -30.40 -14.59 -19.77
N MET A 509 -29.24 -15.11 -20.17
CA MET A 509 -28.09 -14.31 -20.59
C MET A 509 -28.41 -13.51 -21.85
N ARG A 510 -27.94 -12.26 -21.95
CA ARG A 510 -28.14 -11.41 -23.13
C ARG A 510 -26.83 -10.79 -23.61
N PHE A 511 -26.31 -11.30 -24.72
CA PHE A 511 -25.18 -10.69 -25.40
C PHE A 511 -25.72 -9.57 -26.30
N ASN A 512 -25.56 -8.32 -25.88
CA ASN A 512 -25.90 -7.16 -26.71
C ASN A 512 -25.03 -7.12 -27.96
N THR A 513 -23.74 -7.44 -27.78
CA THR A 513 -22.75 -7.57 -28.85
C THR A 513 -21.90 -8.81 -28.60
N LEU A 514 -21.78 -9.64 -29.63
CA LEU A 514 -20.76 -10.69 -29.75
C LEU A 514 -19.98 -10.43 -31.04
N GLU A 515 -18.77 -9.91 -30.91
CA GLU A 515 -17.81 -9.76 -32.02
C GLU A 515 -16.62 -10.68 -31.73
N VAL A 516 -16.50 -11.76 -32.49
CA VAL A 516 -15.36 -12.70 -32.41
C VAL A 516 -14.72 -12.72 -33.80
N THR A 517 -13.81 -11.81 -34.08
CA THR A 517 -13.33 -11.56 -35.46
C THR A 517 -11.81 -11.59 -35.60
N GLY A 518 -11.32 -12.11 -36.72
CA GLY A 518 -9.89 -12.07 -37.05
C GLY A 518 -8.97 -12.85 -36.11
N ASN A 519 -9.51 -13.75 -35.27
CA ASN A 519 -8.70 -14.50 -34.31
C ASN A 519 -8.05 -15.72 -34.95
N THR A 520 -6.92 -16.14 -34.40
CA THR A 520 -6.28 -17.41 -34.73
C THR A 520 -6.39 -18.36 -33.54
N PHE A 521 -7.03 -19.51 -33.73
CA PHE A 521 -7.18 -20.53 -32.71
C PHE A 521 -6.36 -21.78 -33.07
N TYR A 522 -5.45 -22.15 -32.17
CA TYR A 522 -4.70 -23.40 -32.23
C TYR A 522 -5.29 -24.42 -31.25
N GLY A 523 -5.51 -25.62 -31.75
CA GLY A 523 -6.08 -26.74 -31.01
C GLY A 523 -7.59 -26.68 -30.84
N THR A 524 -8.33 -25.89 -31.62
CA THR A 524 -9.81 -25.89 -31.61
C THR A 524 -10.37 -26.40 -32.93
N LYS A 525 -11.56 -27.02 -32.88
CA LYS A 525 -12.10 -27.77 -34.02
C LYS A 525 -12.86 -26.92 -35.04
N GLY A 526 -13.28 -25.71 -34.65
CA GLY A 526 -14.04 -24.80 -35.50
C GLY A 526 -15.06 -23.97 -34.71
N GLU A 527 -15.70 -23.01 -35.39
CA GLU A 527 -16.59 -22.02 -34.78
C GLU A 527 -17.69 -22.63 -33.91
N LYS A 528 -18.36 -23.68 -34.41
CA LYS A 528 -19.49 -24.33 -33.72
C LYS A 528 -19.11 -24.81 -32.31
N ASP A 529 -17.88 -25.31 -32.14
CA ASP A 529 -17.41 -25.82 -30.86
C ASP A 529 -16.97 -24.67 -29.95
N VAL A 530 -16.31 -23.65 -30.50
CA VAL A 530 -15.84 -22.47 -29.76
C VAL A 530 -17.00 -21.67 -29.15
N LEU A 531 -18.11 -21.52 -29.89
CA LEU A 531 -19.23 -20.65 -29.53
C LEU A 531 -20.49 -21.41 -29.08
N ARG A 532 -20.42 -22.73 -28.87
CA ARG A 532 -21.57 -23.61 -28.60
C ARG A 532 -22.52 -23.10 -27.53
N ASN A 533 -21.98 -22.50 -26.47
CA ASN A 533 -22.77 -22.08 -25.30
C ASN A 533 -23.32 -20.65 -25.41
N ILE A 534 -23.00 -19.91 -26.48
CA ILE A 534 -23.42 -18.51 -26.68
C ILE A 534 -24.58 -18.45 -27.69
N THR A 535 -25.81 -18.42 -27.17
CA THR A 535 -27.04 -18.58 -27.99
C THR A 535 -27.91 -17.32 -28.07
N ASN A 536 -28.05 -16.55 -27.00
CA ASN A 536 -28.92 -15.36 -26.96
C ASN A 536 -28.16 -14.06 -27.26
N VAL A 537 -28.02 -13.78 -28.56
CA VAL A 537 -27.18 -12.69 -29.08
C VAL A 537 -28.01 -11.73 -29.92
N LYS A 538 -27.94 -10.42 -29.62
CA LYS A 538 -28.63 -9.37 -30.39
C LYS A 538 -27.86 -8.96 -31.64
N HIS A 539 -26.55 -8.72 -31.51
CA HIS A 539 -25.66 -8.45 -32.63
C HIS A 539 -24.50 -9.45 -32.64
N ARG A 540 -24.32 -10.16 -33.75
CA ARG A 540 -23.35 -11.25 -33.90
C ARG A 540 -22.49 -11.03 -35.14
N ASP A 541 -21.18 -10.96 -34.93
CA ASP A 541 -20.16 -11.06 -35.98
C ASP A 541 -19.08 -12.05 -35.53
N VAL A 542 -18.84 -13.08 -36.34
CA VAL A 542 -17.93 -14.20 -36.04
C VAL A 542 -16.97 -14.46 -37.20
N SER A 543 -16.75 -13.45 -38.04
CA SER A 543 -16.05 -13.57 -39.33
C SER A 543 -14.52 -13.56 -39.21
N GLY A 544 -13.84 -14.10 -40.23
CA GLY A 544 -12.38 -13.97 -40.39
C GLY A 544 -11.53 -14.75 -39.38
N ASN A 545 -12.10 -15.69 -38.64
CA ASN A 545 -11.35 -16.54 -37.72
C ASN A 545 -10.67 -17.72 -38.44
N ILE A 546 -9.48 -18.10 -37.98
CA ILE A 546 -8.72 -19.24 -38.48
C ILE A 546 -8.64 -20.31 -37.37
N TYR A 547 -8.86 -21.57 -37.74
CA TYR A 547 -8.87 -22.70 -36.82
C TYR A 547 -7.87 -23.76 -37.26
N TYR A 548 -6.92 -24.08 -36.39
CA TYR A 548 -5.97 -25.17 -36.58
C TYR A 548 -6.29 -26.29 -35.59
N GLN A 549 -6.61 -27.47 -36.09
CA GLN A 549 -6.60 -28.69 -35.26
C GLN A 549 -5.15 -29.15 -35.10
N ARG A 550 -4.78 -29.55 -33.89
CA ARG A 550 -3.55 -30.32 -33.66
C ARG A 550 -3.81 -31.79 -33.85
#